data_AF-A0A657LLT7-F1
#
_entry.id   AF-A0A657LLT7-F1
#
_cell.length_a   1.000
_cell.length_b   1.000
_cell.length_c   1.000
_cell.angle_alpha   90.00
_cell.angle_beta   90.00
_cell.angle_gamma   90.00
#
_symmetry.space_group_name_H-M   'P 1'
#
loop_
_entity.id
_entity.type
_entity.pdbx_description
1 polymer ?
#
loop_
_entity_poly.entity_id
_entity_poly.type
_entity_poly.pdbx_seq_one_letter_code
_entity_poly.pdbx_strand_id
1 'polypeptide(L)'
;MEAQMTVKTTLSFTDRHHHFLAEKVGQGVFATQSAAVAAALEQMMQDEQERDVALAAITQEIRARMETPRSAFIDQDDAFATAQATIGTARGA
;
A
#
# COMPACT_ATOMS: atom_id res chain seq x y z
N MET A 1 -15.18 5.48 26.53
CA MET A 1 -14.30 6.16 25.55
C MET A 1 -13.00 6.42 26.27
N GLU A 2 -11.95 5.64 26.00
CA GLU A 2 -10.63 5.97 26.54
C GLU A 2 -10.22 7.31 25.94
N ALA A 3 -9.87 8.27 26.79
CA ALA A 3 -9.29 9.51 26.34
C ALA A 3 -7.97 9.17 25.63
N GLN A 4 -7.83 9.53 24.35
CA GLN A 4 -6.56 9.45 23.64
C GLN A 4 -5.52 10.27 24.40
N MET A 5 -4.68 9.59 25.16
CA MET A 5 -3.58 10.21 25.90
C MET A 5 -2.46 10.51 24.92
N THR A 6 -2.23 11.79 24.62
CA THR A 6 -1.07 12.20 23.85
C THR A 6 0.18 12.06 24.70
N VAL A 7 1.14 11.25 24.25
CA VAL A 7 2.46 11.14 24.89
C VAL A 7 3.41 12.15 24.25
N LYS A 8 4.01 13.02 25.06
CA LYS A 8 5.01 13.97 24.58
C LYS A 8 6.33 13.25 24.33
N THR A 9 6.77 13.26 23.08
CA THR A 9 8.05 12.69 22.65
C THR A 9 8.89 13.79 22.02
N THR A 10 10.17 13.87 22.40
CA THR A 10 11.13 14.77 21.74
C THR A 10 11.71 14.07 20.52
N LEU A 11 11.52 14.66 19.34
CA LEU A 11 12.06 14.17 18.07
C LEU A 11 12.96 15.24 17.46
N SER A 12 14.08 14.80 16.87
CA SER A 12 14.96 15.68 16.12
C SER A 12 14.59 15.64 14.64
N PHE A 13 14.32 16.82 14.07
CA PHE A 13 14.12 16.98 12.63
C PHE A 13 15.34 17.68 12.03
N THR A 14 15.68 17.34 10.79
CA THR A 14 16.56 18.22 10.00
C THR A 14 15.85 19.54 9.74
N ASP A 15 16.61 20.61 9.47
CA ASP A 15 16.06 21.93 9.15
C ASP A 15 15.01 21.91 8.03
N ARG A 16 15.25 21.10 6.98
CA ARG A 16 14.30 20.91 5.87
C ARG A 16 12.92 20.43 6.34
N HIS A 17 12.88 19.37 7.15
CA HIS A 17 11.63 18.80 7.66
C HIS A 17 10.94 19.76 8.64
N HIS A 18 11.69 20.44 9.50
CA HIS A 18 11.13 21.43 10.40
C HIS A 18 10.49 22.60 9.63
N HIS A 19 11.19 23.12 8.60
CA HIS A 19 10.67 24.18 7.75
C HIS A 19 9.39 23.76 7.02
N PHE A 20 9.38 22.54 6.45
CA PHE A 20 8.21 21.99 5.78
C PHE A 20 6.99 21.90 6.72
N LEU A 21 7.17 21.38 7.95
CA LEU A 21 6.09 21.30 8.94
C LEU A 21 5.58 22.69 9.33
N ALA A 22 6.48 23.65 9.54
CA ALA A 22 6.13 25.03 9.87
C ALA A 22 5.34 25.70 8.72
N GLU A 23 5.76 25.49 7.46
CA GLU A 23 5.06 26.01 6.28
C GLU A 23 3.64 25.44 6.18
N LYS A 24 3.46 24.14 6.39
CA LYS A 24 2.14 23.49 6.33
C LYS A 24 1.18 23.99 7.41
N VAL A 25 1.69 24.30 8.60
CA VAL A 25 0.91 24.95 9.65
C VAL A 25 0.60 26.40 9.26
N GLY A 26 1.57 27.14 8.73
CA GLY A 26 1.38 28.53 8.26
C GLY A 26 0.36 28.64 7.12
N GLN A 27 0.27 27.62 6.26
CA GLN A 27 -0.73 27.49 5.19
C GLN A 27 -2.12 27.09 5.72
N GLY A 28 -2.24 26.74 7.01
CA GLY A 28 -3.49 26.27 7.61
C GLY A 28 -3.87 24.84 7.24
N VAL A 29 -2.96 24.05 6.62
CA VAL A 29 -3.20 22.64 6.29
C VAL A 29 -3.33 21.80 7.56
N PHE A 30 -2.53 22.13 8.58
CA PHE A 30 -2.59 21.51 9.90
C PHE A 30 -2.70 22.58 10.98
N ALA A 31 -3.46 22.28 12.04
CA ALA A 31 -3.61 23.18 13.18
C ALA A 31 -2.31 23.38 13.98
N THR A 32 -1.47 22.33 14.07
CA THR A 32 -0.19 22.35 14.78
C THR A 32 0.81 21.43 14.11
N GLN A 33 2.10 21.61 14.42
CA GLN A 33 3.15 20.69 13.96
C GLN A 33 2.93 19.27 14.48
N SER A 34 2.45 19.11 15.72
CA SER A 34 2.13 17.80 16.29
C SER A 34 1.01 17.10 15.53
N ALA A 35 0.00 17.85 15.05
CA ALA A 35 -1.07 17.28 14.21
C ALA A 35 -0.54 16.83 12.84
N ALA A 36 0.39 17.59 12.25
CA ALA A 36 1.04 17.20 10.99
C ALA A 36 1.88 15.92 11.14
N VAL A 37 2.64 15.80 12.24
CA VAL A 37 3.42 14.59 12.54
C VAL A 37 2.50 13.39 12.80
N ALA A 38 1.41 13.57 13.56
CA ALA A 38 0.44 12.52 13.79
C ALA A 38 -0.17 12.02 12.47
N ALA A 39 -0.61 12.93 11.59
CA ALA A 39 -1.16 12.56 10.29
C ALA A 39 -0.16 11.79 9.41
N ALA A 40 1.12 12.18 9.43
CA ALA A 40 2.16 11.46 8.70
C ALA A 40 2.37 10.05 9.25
N LEU A 41 2.35 9.87 10.58
CA LEU A 41 2.48 8.56 11.22
C LEU A 41 1.28 7.66 10.94
N GLU A 42 0.05 8.21 10.96
CA GLU A 42 -1.16 7.45 10.61
C GLU A 42 -1.09 6.93 9.15
N GLN A 43 -0.61 7.75 8.22
CA GLN A 43 -0.39 7.31 6.84
C GLN A 43 0.68 6.20 6.76
N MET A 44 1.80 6.34 7.47
CA MET A 44 2.81 5.29 7.52
C MET A 44 2.25 3.97 8.09
N MET A 45 1.44 4.04 9.14
CA MET A 45 0.80 2.86 9.73
C MET A 45 -0.19 2.20 8.76
N GLN A 46 -0.97 3.00 8.03
CA GLN A 46 -1.87 2.50 7.01
C GLN A 46 -1.10 1.80 5.88
N ASP A 47 -0.04 2.43 5.36
CA ASP A 47 0.81 1.87 4.31
C ASP A 47 1.44 0.53 4.76
N GLU A 48 1.90 0.44 6.01
CA GLU A 48 2.43 -0.81 6.57
C GLU A 48 1.36 -1.91 6.65
N GLN A 49 0.16 -1.57 7.09
CA GLN A 49 -0.94 -2.52 7.17
C GLN A 49 -1.38 -3.02 5.79
N GLU A 50 -1.46 -2.14 4.80
CA GLU A 50 -1.76 -2.50 3.41
C GLU A 50 -0.66 -3.40 2.83
N ARG A 51 0.62 -3.08 3.09
CA ARG A 51 1.76 -3.90 2.68
C ARG A 51 1.69 -5.30 3.28
N ASP A 52 1.38 -5.42 4.57
CA ASP A 52 1.33 -6.71 5.25
C ASP A 52 0.19 -7.59 4.72
N VAL A 53 -0.98 -7.00 4.40
CA VAL A 53 -2.09 -7.72 3.73
C VAL A 53 -1.66 -8.23 2.35
N ALA A 54 -1.01 -7.38 1.55
CA ALA A 54 -0.52 -7.78 0.23
C ALA A 54 0.51 -8.91 0.31
N LEU A 55 1.46 -8.83 1.25
CA LEU A 55 2.46 -9.87 1.49
C LEU A 55 1.85 -11.19 1.97
N ALA A 56 0.83 -11.12 2.82
CA ALA A 56 0.10 -12.30 3.26
C ALA A 56 -0.61 -12.99 2.08
N ALA A 57 -1.26 -12.22 1.20
CA ALA A 57 -1.92 -12.75 0.01
C ALA A 57 -0.91 -13.43 -0.95
N ILE A 58 0.24 -12.80 -1.20
CA ILE A 58 1.32 -13.39 -2.02
C ILE A 58 1.83 -14.69 -1.39
N THR A 59 2.05 -14.70 -0.07
CA THR A 59 2.53 -15.89 0.65
C THR A 59 1.53 -17.04 0.54
N GLN A 60 0.23 -16.76 0.68
CA GLN A 60 -0.82 -17.74 0.52
C GLN A 60 -0.86 -18.30 -0.90
N GLU A 61 -0.76 -17.44 -1.91
CA GLU A 61 -0.76 -17.85 -3.32
C GLU A 61 0.45 -18.73 -3.65
N ILE A 62 1.64 -18.39 -3.16
CA ILE A 62 2.85 -19.23 -3.34
C ILE A 62 2.63 -20.61 -2.73
N ARG A 63 2.10 -20.67 -1.50
CA ARG A 63 1.82 -21.94 -0.83
C ARG A 63 0.79 -22.76 -1.62
N ALA A 64 -0.31 -22.13 -2.05
CA ALA A 64 -1.33 -22.77 -2.85
C ALA A 64 -0.73 -23.39 -4.13
N ARG A 65 0.12 -22.64 -4.85
CA ARG A 65 0.82 -23.16 -6.04
C ARG A 65 1.76 -24.32 -5.75
N MET A 66 2.47 -24.29 -4.62
CA MET A 66 3.35 -25.38 -4.21
C MET A 66 2.57 -26.66 -3.88
N GLU A 67 1.33 -26.52 -3.38
CA GLU A 67 0.44 -27.63 -3.04
C GLU A 67 -0.37 -28.14 -4.24
N THR A 68 -0.52 -27.34 -5.31
CA THR A 68 -1.27 -27.72 -6.51
C THR A 68 -0.61 -28.91 -7.21
N PRO A 69 -1.33 -30.05 -7.37
CA PRO A 69 -0.80 -31.20 -8.08
C PRO A 69 -0.65 -30.90 -9.58
N ARG A 70 0.38 -31.47 -10.22
CA ARG A 70 0.63 -31.26 -11.66
C ARG A 70 -0.54 -31.65 -12.56
N SER A 71 -1.39 -32.58 -12.14
CA SER A 71 -2.59 -32.97 -12.87
C SER A 71 -3.66 -31.87 -12.94
N ALA A 72 -3.59 -30.86 -12.08
CA ALA A 72 -4.47 -29.70 -12.09
C ALA A 72 -3.92 -28.54 -12.94
N PHE A 73 -2.76 -28.70 -13.58
CA PHE A 73 -2.18 -27.67 -14.43
C PHE A 73 -2.95 -27.67 -15.76
N ILE A 74 -3.22 -26.46 -16.26
CA ILE A 74 -3.87 -26.26 -17.56
C ILE A 74 -2.82 -25.94 -18.62
N ASP A 75 -3.09 -26.35 -19.85
CA ASP A 75 -2.24 -25.98 -20.99
C ASP A 75 -2.36 -24.48 -21.28
N GLN A 76 -1.23 -23.84 -21.59
CA GLN A 76 -1.19 -22.39 -21.81
C GLN A 76 -1.97 -21.96 -23.06
N ASP A 77 -1.94 -22.77 -24.13
CA ASP A 77 -2.52 -22.40 -25.41
C ASP A 77 -4.04 -22.43 -25.27
N ASP A 78 -4.56 -23.45 -24.57
CA ASP A 78 -5.98 -23.56 -24.20
C ASP A 78 -6.41 -22.43 -23.24
N ALA A 79 -5.59 -22.12 -22.22
CA ALA A 79 -5.91 -21.10 -21.22
C ALA A 79 -6.04 -19.70 -21.82
N PHE A 80 -5.23 -19.38 -22.82
CA PHE A 80 -5.18 -18.05 -23.44
C PHE A 80 -5.91 -17.95 -24.79
N ALA A 81 -6.37 -19.06 -25.38
CA ALA A 81 -6.98 -19.09 -26.72
C ALA A 81 -8.05 -17.99 -26.93
N THR A 82 -8.99 -17.86 -25.99
CA THR A 82 -10.09 -16.87 -26.08
C THR A 82 -9.59 -15.43 -26.02
N ALA A 83 -8.63 -15.14 -25.13
CA ALA A 83 -8.05 -13.81 -25.00
C ALA A 83 -7.26 -13.43 -26.26
N GLN A 84 -6.48 -14.38 -26.81
CA GLN A 84 -5.72 -14.18 -28.04
C GLN A 84 -6.62 -13.93 -29.25
N ALA A 85 -7.71 -14.69 -29.39
CA ALA A 85 -8.68 -14.48 -30.47
C ALA A 85 -9.31 -13.07 -30.39
N THR A 86 -9.65 -12.62 -29.18
CA THR A 86 -10.26 -11.30 -28.95
C THR A 86 -9.29 -10.14 -29.24
N ILE A 87 -8.02 -10.27 -28.87
CA ILE A 87 -7.00 -9.25 -29.18
C ILE A 87 -6.68 -9.26 -30.68
N GLY A 88 -6.65 -10.44 -31.29
CA GLY A 88 -6.42 -10.60 -32.73
C GLY A 88 -7.50 -9.92 -33.58
N THR A 89 -8.77 -10.07 -33.21
CA THR A 89 -9.88 -9.39 -33.90
C THR A 89 -9.83 -7.87 -33.71
N ALA A 90 -9.47 -7.39 -32.52
CA ALA A 90 -9.33 -5.95 -32.24
C ALA A 90 -8.14 -5.29 -32.98
N ARG A 91 -7.08 -6.04 -33.32
CA ARG A 91 -5.92 -5.55 -34.09
C ARG A 91 -6.12 -5.62 -35.61
N GLY A 92 -7.08 -6.41 -36.08
CA GLY A 92 -7.39 -6.60 -37.51
C GLY A 92 -8.50 -5.69 -38.05
N ALA A 93 -9.16 -4.91 -37.19
CA ALA A 93 -10.17 -3.90 -37.53
C ALA A 93 -9.54 -2.49 -37.53
#